data_AF-A0A2T5LQC1-F1
#
_entry.id   AF-A0A2T5LQC1-F1
#
_cell.length_a   1.000
_cell.length_b   1.000
_cell.length_c   1.000
_cell.angle_alpha   90.00
_cell.angle_beta   90.00
_cell.angle_gamma   90.00
#
_symmetry.space_group_name_H-M   'P 1'
#
loop_
_entity.id
_entity.type
_entity.pdbx_description
1 polymer ?
#
loop_
_entity_poly.entity_id
_entity_poly.type
_entity_poly.pdbx_seq_one_letter_code
_entity_poly.pdbx_strand_id
1 'polypeptide(L)'
;MLREQVAELKSYLKDKNAPFGVDLLLPQVGGSARKTNYDYTKGKLNELIDIIIESGAKLFVSAVGVPPKAAVDKLHQHGILYMNMIGHPKHVQKAIDIGADIICAQGGEGGGHTGDVPTTVLIPTVAKLCQGKLSPLTGKPVQVVAAGGLFNGNSLAAALMLGASGVWVGTRFILSDEAGAPVAHQEAVRTAGFEDNIRTIIFTGRPLRVRKNAYILNWEENRRDEIKELTSKGIIPVEHDFENLPDDVDDEYLDNARPFLMGKVAAVVNEKKSAKAIVDELVDDAAELLANGNKMLAKL
;
A
#
# COMPACT_ATOMS: atom_id res chain seq x y z
N MET A 1 13.01 -12.34 12.55
CA MET A 1 12.05 -11.28 12.17
C MET A 1 10.92 -11.78 11.26
N LEU A 2 11.08 -11.96 9.93
CA LEU A 2 9.94 -12.36 9.07
C LEU A 2 9.33 -13.71 9.44
N ARG A 3 10.15 -14.73 9.72
CA ARG A 3 9.67 -16.06 10.14
C ARG A 3 8.82 -15.99 11.42
N GLU A 4 9.22 -15.16 12.38
CA GLU A 4 8.50 -14.95 13.63
C GLU A 4 7.18 -14.22 13.39
N GLN A 5 7.19 -13.16 12.57
CA GLN A 5 5.97 -12.43 12.19
C GLN A 5 4.95 -13.35 11.49
N VAL A 6 5.41 -14.26 10.61
CA VAL A 6 4.50 -15.23 9.98
C VAL A 6 4.00 -16.27 10.98
N ALA A 7 4.84 -16.73 11.91
CA ALA A 7 4.40 -17.65 12.97
C ALA A 7 3.36 -17.00 13.89
N GLU A 8 3.58 -15.74 14.26
CA GLU A 8 2.65 -14.92 15.04
C GLU A 8 1.33 -14.72 14.29
N LEU A 9 1.37 -14.29 13.02
CA LEU A 9 0.18 -14.18 12.17
C LEU A 9 -0.63 -15.48 12.16
N LYS A 10 0.03 -16.61 11.90
CA LYS A 10 -0.61 -17.93 11.89
C LYS A 10 -1.20 -18.29 13.25
N SER A 11 -0.61 -17.83 14.35
CA SER A 11 -1.14 -18.07 15.70
C SER A 11 -2.53 -17.43 15.89
N TYR A 12 -2.84 -16.34 15.19
CA TYR A 12 -4.13 -15.66 15.24
C TYR A 12 -5.18 -16.21 14.27
N LEU A 13 -4.79 -16.92 13.21
CA LEU A 13 -5.75 -17.46 12.23
C LEU A 13 -6.65 -18.53 12.83
N LYS A 14 -7.96 -18.49 12.55
CA LYS A 14 -8.88 -19.57 12.90
C LYS A 14 -8.56 -20.86 12.12
N ASP A 15 -8.40 -20.73 10.81
CA ASP A 15 -7.87 -21.78 9.95
C ASP A 15 -6.37 -21.56 9.74
N LYS A 16 -5.54 -22.45 10.30
CA LYS A 16 -4.08 -22.37 10.22
C LYS A 16 -3.54 -22.56 8.79
N ASN A 17 -4.37 -23.08 7.89
CA ASN A 17 -4.06 -23.28 6.48
C ASN A 17 -4.66 -22.20 5.56
N ALA A 18 -5.35 -21.20 6.13
CA ALA A 18 -5.91 -20.11 5.34
C ALA A 18 -4.83 -19.42 4.50
N PRO A 19 -5.14 -19.05 3.24
CA PRO A 19 -4.18 -18.38 2.38
C PRO A 19 -3.81 -17.01 2.95
N PHE A 20 -2.53 -16.66 2.90
CA PHE A 20 -2.01 -15.35 3.26
C PHE A 20 -0.97 -14.89 2.24
N GLY A 21 -0.71 -13.59 2.23
CA GLY A 21 0.34 -12.97 1.42
C GLY A 21 1.42 -12.31 2.25
N VAL A 22 2.58 -12.09 1.64
CA VAL A 22 3.69 -11.31 2.23
C VAL A 22 4.04 -10.18 1.29
N ASP A 23 4.10 -8.96 1.83
CA ASP A 23 4.46 -7.74 1.12
C ASP A 23 5.86 -7.27 1.52
N LEU A 24 6.69 -6.93 0.52
CA LEU A 24 8.01 -6.33 0.71
C LEU A 24 8.14 -5.03 -0.10
N LEU A 25 8.82 -4.06 0.49
CA LEU A 25 9.22 -2.82 -0.16
C LEU A 25 10.56 -3.03 -0.89
N LEU A 26 10.58 -2.93 -2.21
CA LEU A 26 11.73 -3.25 -3.06
C LEU A 26 12.11 -2.09 -4.01
N PRO A 27 12.37 -0.88 -3.48
CA PRO A 27 12.69 0.27 -4.32
C PRO A 27 13.92 -0.05 -5.17
N GLN A 28 13.90 0.42 -6.42
CA GLN A 28 15.10 0.38 -7.26
C GLN A 28 16.24 1.15 -6.58
N VAL A 29 17.41 0.52 -6.49
CA VAL A 29 18.66 1.13 -6.02
C VAL A 29 19.62 1.25 -7.20
N GLY A 30 20.37 2.35 -7.26
CA GLY A 30 21.31 2.64 -8.35
C GLY A 30 20.66 3.05 -9.68
N GLY A 31 21.49 3.34 -10.68
CA GLY A 31 21.05 3.82 -11.99
C GLY A 31 20.25 5.13 -11.88
N SER A 32 19.04 5.14 -12.45
CA SER A 32 18.12 6.29 -12.42
C SER A 32 17.28 6.39 -11.13
N ALA A 33 17.62 5.64 -10.08
CA ALA A 33 16.93 5.68 -8.79
C ALA A 33 17.08 7.05 -8.12
N ARG A 34 16.17 7.35 -7.18
CA ARG A 34 16.36 8.49 -6.26
C ARG A 34 17.58 8.21 -5.40
N LYS A 35 18.38 9.24 -5.13
CA LYS A 35 19.58 9.11 -4.28
C LYS A 35 19.25 8.69 -2.84
N THR A 36 18.03 8.97 -2.39
CA THR A 36 17.49 8.57 -1.08
C THR A 36 17.02 7.11 -1.05
N ASN A 37 17.00 6.39 -2.17
CA ASN A 37 16.58 5.00 -2.17
C ASN A 37 17.66 4.13 -1.56
N TYR A 38 17.25 3.26 -0.65
CA TYR A 38 18.08 2.21 -0.09
C TYR A 38 17.35 0.86 -0.16
N ASP A 39 18.11 -0.21 -0.04
CA ASP A 39 17.56 -1.57 -0.01
C ASP A 39 17.02 -1.90 1.39
N TYR A 40 15.69 -1.93 1.53
CA TYR A 40 15.03 -2.31 2.79
C TYR A 40 15.35 -3.76 3.21
N THR A 41 15.75 -4.63 2.27
CA THR A 41 16.11 -6.01 2.57
C THR A 41 17.56 -6.15 3.04
N LYS A 42 18.38 -5.09 2.94
CA LYS A 42 19.80 -5.08 3.31
C LYS A 42 20.59 -6.24 2.67
N GLY A 43 20.31 -6.54 1.40
CA GLY A 43 20.92 -7.63 0.64
C GLY A 43 20.33 -9.02 0.90
N LYS A 44 19.27 -9.13 1.71
CA LYS A 44 18.69 -10.43 2.14
C LYS A 44 17.46 -10.86 1.36
N LEU A 45 17.17 -10.25 0.21
CA LEU A 45 15.97 -10.57 -0.57
C LEU A 45 15.83 -12.08 -0.84
N ASN A 46 16.91 -12.77 -1.23
CA ASN A 46 16.84 -14.21 -1.52
C ASN A 46 16.43 -15.03 -0.28
N GLU A 47 16.98 -14.70 0.90
CA GLU A 47 16.62 -15.34 2.17
C GLU A 47 15.15 -15.07 2.53
N LEU A 48 14.67 -13.84 2.33
CA LEU A 48 13.26 -13.51 2.55
C LEU A 48 12.34 -14.28 1.61
N ILE A 49 12.71 -14.46 0.34
CA ILE A 49 11.96 -15.28 -0.62
C ILE A 49 11.91 -16.75 -0.18
N ASP A 50 13.02 -17.30 0.31
CA ASP A 50 13.05 -18.66 0.87
C ASP A 50 12.10 -18.80 2.08
N ILE A 51 12.13 -17.83 3.00
CA ILE A 51 11.20 -17.81 4.14
C ILE A 51 9.74 -17.74 3.67
N ILE A 52 9.43 -16.91 2.67
CA ILE A 52 8.08 -16.81 2.10
C ILE A 52 7.61 -18.15 1.55
N ILE A 53 8.46 -18.84 0.78
CA ILE A 53 8.17 -20.16 0.23
C ILE A 53 7.94 -21.19 1.33
N GLU A 54 8.88 -21.33 2.26
CA GLU A 54 8.79 -22.29 3.37
C GLU A 54 7.58 -22.03 4.27
N SER A 55 7.17 -20.77 4.39
CA SER A 55 6.00 -20.40 5.19
C SER A 55 4.68 -20.81 4.55
N GLY A 56 4.64 -21.21 3.28
CA GLY A 56 3.43 -21.60 2.57
C GLY A 56 2.55 -20.41 2.15
N ALA A 57 3.11 -19.21 2.07
CA ALA A 57 2.42 -18.04 1.55
C ALA A 57 1.87 -18.32 0.14
N LYS A 58 0.73 -17.72 -0.20
CA LYS A 58 0.08 -17.89 -1.53
C LYS A 58 0.25 -16.69 -2.44
N LEU A 59 0.68 -15.56 -1.88
CA LEU A 59 0.88 -14.32 -2.60
C LEU A 59 2.15 -13.62 -2.12
N PHE A 60 2.99 -13.22 -3.05
CA PHE A 60 4.07 -12.27 -2.82
C PHE A 60 3.69 -10.92 -3.41
N VAL A 61 3.87 -9.85 -2.64
CA VAL A 61 3.62 -8.48 -3.08
C VAL A 61 4.92 -7.68 -3.11
N SER A 62 5.15 -6.95 -4.20
CA SER A 62 6.18 -5.92 -4.29
C SER A 62 5.49 -4.55 -4.31
N ALA A 63 5.43 -3.88 -3.15
CA ALA A 63 4.70 -2.62 -3.02
C ALA A 63 5.43 -1.39 -3.58
N VAL A 64 6.76 -1.34 -3.47
CA VAL A 64 7.57 -0.23 -4.00
C VAL A 64 8.58 -0.82 -4.96
N GLY A 65 8.48 -0.49 -6.26
CA GLY A 65 9.42 -1.00 -7.27
C GLY A 65 8.99 -2.33 -7.87
N VAL A 66 9.94 -3.01 -8.51
CA VAL A 66 9.76 -4.36 -9.09
C VAL A 66 10.91 -5.24 -8.60
N PRO A 67 10.65 -6.51 -8.25
CA PRO A 67 11.68 -7.44 -7.83
C PRO A 67 12.56 -7.87 -9.02
N PRO A 68 13.75 -8.43 -8.78
CA PRO A 68 14.49 -9.17 -9.79
C PRO A 68 13.65 -10.33 -10.35
N LYS A 69 13.71 -10.56 -11.66
CA LYS A 69 12.94 -11.63 -12.32
C LYS A 69 13.18 -13.02 -11.71
N ALA A 70 14.42 -13.32 -11.33
CA ALA A 70 14.77 -14.60 -10.70
C ALA A 70 14.00 -14.87 -9.39
N ALA A 71 13.62 -13.83 -8.63
CA ALA A 71 12.81 -13.98 -7.43
C ALA A 71 11.37 -14.41 -7.79
N VAL A 72 10.79 -13.79 -8.82
CA VAL A 72 9.44 -14.14 -9.32
C VAL A 72 9.42 -15.54 -9.93
N ASP A 73 10.43 -15.90 -10.72
CA ASP A 73 10.54 -17.24 -11.29
C ASP A 73 10.63 -18.31 -10.18
N LYS A 74 11.41 -18.05 -9.12
CA LYS A 74 11.51 -18.95 -7.95
C LYS A 74 10.19 -19.07 -7.19
N LEU A 75 9.45 -17.97 -7.01
CA LEU A 75 8.12 -17.99 -6.38
C LEU A 75 7.11 -18.79 -7.22
N HIS A 76 7.09 -18.58 -8.53
CA HIS A 76 6.22 -19.31 -9.47
C HIS A 76 6.50 -20.82 -9.48
N GLN A 77 7.77 -21.24 -9.42
CA GLN A 77 8.14 -22.66 -9.29
C GLN A 77 7.53 -23.34 -8.05
N HIS A 78 7.19 -22.56 -7.02
CA HIS A 78 6.57 -23.03 -5.78
C HIS A 78 5.06 -22.69 -5.71
N GLY A 79 4.46 -22.26 -6.82
CA GLY A 79 3.03 -21.99 -6.91
C GLY A 79 2.57 -20.72 -6.16
N ILE A 80 3.47 -19.76 -5.92
CA ILE A 80 3.17 -18.51 -5.23
C ILE A 80 2.91 -17.42 -6.26
N LEU A 81 1.74 -16.79 -6.20
CA LEU A 81 1.38 -15.68 -7.08
C LEU A 81 2.24 -14.46 -6.78
N TYR A 82 2.54 -13.68 -7.81
CA TYR A 82 3.22 -12.40 -7.70
C TYR A 82 2.26 -11.25 -8.04
N MET A 83 2.13 -10.32 -7.10
CA MET A 83 1.44 -9.05 -7.29
C MET A 83 2.43 -7.89 -7.25
N ASN A 84 2.36 -7.00 -8.25
CA ASN A 84 3.08 -5.73 -8.18
C ASN A 84 2.13 -4.58 -7.86
N MET A 85 2.49 -3.76 -6.87
CA MET A 85 1.77 -2.51 -6.63
C MET A 85 2.33 -1.40 -7.52
N ILE A 86 1.42 -0.61 -8.10
CA ILE A 86 1.76 0.50 -8.99
C ILE A 86 0.90 1.71 -8.63
N GLY A 87 1.52 2.90 -8.67
CA GLY A 87 0.81 4.19 -8.54
C GLY A 87 0.75 4.99 -9.84
N HIS A 88 1.15 4.43 -10.98
CA HIS A 88 1.14 5.12 -12.27
C HIS A 88 1.06 4.11 -13.44
N PRO A 89 0.30 4.39 -14.52
CA PRO A 89 0.11 3.47 -15.64
C PRO A 89 1.41 2.99 -16.31
N LYS A 90 2.40 3.88 -16.42
CA LYS A 90 3.74 3.55 -17.00
C LYS A 90 4.45 2.36 -16.33
N HIS A 91 4.10 2.00 -15.10
CA HIS A 91 4.73 0.89 -14.38
C HIS A 91 4.15 -0.48 -14.78
N VAL A 92 2.97 -0.52 -15.42
CA VAL A 92 2.27 -1.76 -15.76
C VAL A 92 3.14 -2.65 -16.65
N GLN A 93 3.68 -2.12 -17.74
CA GLN A 93 4.46 -2.93 -18.69
C GLN A 93 5.66 -3.60 -18.01
N LYS A 94 6.42 -2.86 -17.18
CA LYS A 94 7.56 -3.41 -16.45
C LYS A 94 7.14 -4.55 -15.49
N ALA A 95 6.01 -4.41 -14.81
CA ALA A 95 5.51 -5.46 -13.92
C ALA A 95 5.06 -6.71 -14.71
N ILE A 96 4.42 -6.54 -15.86
CA ILE A 96 4.04 -7.63 -16.77
C ILE A 96 5.28 -8.36 -17.29
N ASP A 97 6.32 -7.62 -17.72
CA ASP A 97 7.57 -8.19 -18.26
C ASP A 97 8.31 -9.06 -17.22
N ILE A 98 8.19 -8.70 -15.94
CA ILE A 98 8.76 -9.48 -14.83
C ILE A 98 7.93 -10.74 -14.54
N GLY A 99 6.63 -10.72 -14.83
CA GLY A 99 5.73 -11.85 -14.69
C GLY A 99 4.62 -11.67 -13.66
N ALA A 100 4.12 -10.43 -13.48
CA ALA A 100 3.02 -10.18 -12.56
C ALA A 100 1.76 -10.99 -12.91
N ASP A 101 1.20 -11.68 -11.92
CA ASP A 101 -0.10 -12.36 -12.01
C ASP A 101 -1.24 -11.42 -11.64
N ILE A 102 -0.93 -10.45 -10.77
CA ILE A 102 -1.85 -9.43 -10.28
C ILE A 102 -1.16 -8.06 -10.34
N ILE A 103 -1.88 -7.03 -10.79
CA ILE A 103 -1.47 -5.64 -10.69
C ILE A 103 -2.34 -4.95 -9.65
N CYS A 104 -1.75 -4.52 -8.54
CA CYS A 104 -2.42 -3.70 -7.55
C CYS A 104 -2.26 -2.21 -7.91
N ALA A 105 -3.30 -1.61 -8.47
CA ALA A 105 -3.31 -0.21 -8.86
C ALA A 105 -3.75 0.66 -7.68
N GLN A 106 -2.83 1.41 -7.09
CA GLN A 106 -3.09 2.27 -5.94
C GLN A 106 -3.22 3.74 -6.36
N GLY A 107 -4.43 4.29 -6.21
CA GLY A 107 -4.67 5.71 -6.41
C GLY A 107 -4.05 6.60 -5.34
N GLY A 108 -3.88 7.88 -5.65
CA GLY A 108 -3.23 8.89 -4.80
C GLY A 108 -3.92 9.15 -3.46
N GLU A 109 -5.14 8.64 -3.29
CA GLU A 109 -5.93 8.63 -2.06
C GLU A 109 -5.38 7.63 -1.02
N GLY A 110 -4.59 6.64 -1.43
CA GLY A 110 -3.97 5.63 -0.56
C GLY A 110 -3.04 6.23 0.51
N GLY A 111 -2.94 5.55 1.65
CA GLY A 111 -2.00 5.88 2.72
C GLY A 111 -0.61 5.32 2.46
N GLY A 112 0.41 5.83 3.16
CA GLY A 112 1.79 5.35 2.95
C GLY A 112 2.28 5.69 1.54
N HIS A 113 3.14 4.84 0.95
CA HIS A 113 3.81 5.18 -0.31
C HIS A 113 2.78 5.23 -1.42
N THR A 114 2.59 6.40 -2.03
CA THR A 114 1.49 6.59 -2.98
C THR A 114 1.80 7.57 -4.11
N GLY A 115 1.25 7.27 -5.28
CA GLY A 115 1.23 8.16 -6.45
C GLY A 115 0.32 9.36 -6.23
N ASP A 116 0.08 10.11 -7.30
CA ASP A 116 -0.83 11.26 -7.34
C ASP A 116 -2.08 11.03 -8.22
N VAL A 117 -2.04 10.03 -9.10
CA VAL A 117 -3.16 9.70 -10.00
C VAL A 117 -4.37 9.23 -9.17
N PRO A 118 -5.55 9.87 -9.29
CA PRO A 118 -6.75 9.46 -8.56
C PRO A 118 -7.21 8.05 -8.91
N THR A 119 -7.79 7.32 -7.95
CA THR A 119 -8.30 5.95 -8.14
C THR A 119 -9.26 5.85 -9.33
N THR A 120 -10.19 6.80 -9.47
CA THR A 120 -11.19 6.80 -10.56
C THR A 120 -10.59 6.92 -11.96
N VAL A 121 -9.37 7.44 -12.08
CA VAL A 121 -8.62 7.55 -13.35
C VAL A 121 -7.66 6.38 -13.52
N LEU A 122 -6.97 6.00 -12.45
CA LEU A 122 -5.91 5.00 -12.48
C LEU A 122 -6.46 3.60 -12.76
N ILE A 123 -7.50 3.16 -12.04
CA ILE A 123 -8.02 1.79 -12.13
C ILE A 123 -8.47 1.42 -13.55
N PRO A 124 -9.38 2.16 -14.22
CA PRO A 124 -9.83 1.77 -15.56
C PRO A 124 -8.72 1.86 -16.60
N THR A 125 -7.77 2.79 -16.43
CA THR A 125 -6.59 2.89 -17.30
C THR A 125 -5.72 1.64 -17.19
N VAL A 126 -5.46 1.18 -15.95
CA VAL A 126 -4.64 -0.01 -15.70
C VAL A 126 -5.36 -1.27 -16.15
N ALA A 127 -6.67 -1.40 -15.87
CA ALA A 127 -7.50 -2.50 -16.36
C ALA A 127 -7.38 -2.64 -17.88
N LYS A 128 -7.48 -1.53 -18.63
CA LYS A 128 -7.28 -1.51 -20.08
C LYS A 128 -5.88 -1.97 -20.49
N LEU A 129 -4.83 -1.53 -19.80
CA LEU A 129 -3.44 -1.94 -20.10
C LEU A 129 -3.17 -3.43 -19.84
N CYS A 130 -3.89 -4.03 -18.90
CA CYS A 130 -3.80 -5.46 -18.58
C CYS A 130 -4.63 -6.35 -19.51
N GLN A 131 -5.48 -5.80 -20.38
CA GLN A 131 -6.30 -6.59 -21.31
C GLN A 131 -5.42 -7.45 -22.23
N GLY A 132 -5.77 -8.73 -22.35
CA GLY A 132 -5.04 -9.70 -23.16
C GLY A 132 -3.68 -10.12 -22.58
N LYS A 133 -3.27 -9.63 -21.40
CA LYS A 133 -2.08 -10.10 -20.71
C LYS A 133 -2.42 -11.33 -19.88
N LEU A 134 -1.52 -12.32 -19.88
CA LEU A 134 -1.70 -13.58 -19.15
C LEU A 134 -0.67 -13.71 -18.03
N SER A 135 -1.11 -14.23 -16.89
CA SER A 135 -0.29 -14.66 -15.78
C SER A 135 0.61 -15.82 -16.22
N PRO A 136 1.95 -15.74 -16.05
CA PRO A 136 2.84 -16.85 -16.37
C PRO A 136 2.59 -18.10 -15.52
N LEU A 137 2.16 -17.92 -14.26
CA LEU A 137 1.89 -19.02 -13.35
C LEU A 137 0.58 -19.75 -13.68
N THR A 138 -0.48 -19.01 -13.97
CA THR A 138 -1.83 -19.59 -14.06
C THR A 138 -2.35 -19.76 -15.48
N GLY A 139 -1.72 -19.10 -16.47
CA GLY A 139 -2.22 -19.04 -17.86
C GLY A 139 -3.52 -18.25 -18.03
N LYS A 140 -4.05 -17.63 -16.96
CA LYS A 140 -5.29 -16.84 -16.96
C LYS A 140 -4.98 -15.36 -17.16
N PRO A 141 -5.98 -14.51 -17.47
CA PRO A 141 -5.78 -13.06 -17.54
C PRO A 141 -5.14 -12.50 -16.27
N VAL A 142 -4.21 -11.57 -16.43
CA VAL A 142 -3.64 -10.81 -15.29
C VAL A 142 -4.76 -10.05 -14.60
N GLN A 143 -4.87 -10.21 -13.29
CA GLN A 143 -5.94 -9.57 -12.51
C GLN A 143 -5.52 -8.16 -12.12
N VAL A 144 -6.49 -7.24 -12.05
CA VAL A 144 -6.26 -5.90 -11.49
C VAL A 144 -6.96 -5.80 -10.14
N VAL A 145 -6.22 -5.42 -9.10
CA VAL A 145 -6.77 -5.12 -7.78
C VAL A 145 -6.71 -3.62 -7.57
N ALA A 146 -7.82 -3.00 -7.16
CA ALA A 146 -7.86 -1.57 -6.90
C ALA A 146 -7.47 -1.25 -5.46
N ALA A 147 -6.69 -0.19 -5.25
CA ALA A 147 -6.28 0.27 -3.93
C ALA A 147 -6.33 1.80 -3.84
N GLY A 148 -6.41 2.31 -2.60
CA GLY A 148 -6.46 3.74 -2.31
C GLY A 148 -7.85 4.34 -2.46
N GLY A 149 -8.35 4.98 -1.40
CA GLY A 149 -9.69 5.59 -1.43
C GLY A 149 -10.87 4.63 -1.20
N LEU A 150 -10.61 3.34 -0.99
CA LEU A 150 -11.64 2.29 -0.89
C LEU A 150 -11.85 1.87 0.57
N PHE A 151 -13.10 1.80 1.02
CA PHE A 151 -13.42 1.58 2.44
C PHE A 151 -14.80 0.98 2.76
N ASN A 152 -15.74 0.93 1.81
CA ASN A 152 -17.11 0.41 2.01
C ASN A 152 -17.67 -0.25 0.73
N GLY A 153 -18.90 -0.77 0.80
CA GLY A 153 -19.55 -1.44 -0.33
C GLY A 153 -19.65 -0.61 -1.61
N ASN A 154 -19.97 0.69 -1.52
CA ASN A 154 -19.99 1.59 -2.68
C ASN A 154 -18.63 1.61 -3.40
N SER A 155 -17.55 1.72 -2.63
CA SER A 155 -16.21 1.77 -3.18
C SER A 155 -15.77 0.43 -3.79
N LEU A 156 -16.19 -0.71 -3.22
CA LEU A 156 -15.96 -2.03 -3.83
C LEU A 156 -16.75 -2.18 -5.13
N ALA A 157 -18.06 -1.89 -5.12
CA ALA A 157 -18.89 -1.94 -6.32
C ALA A 157 -18.34 -1.05 -7.43
N ALA A 158 -17.94 0.19 -7.10
CA ALA A 158 -17.30 1.11 -8.05
C ALA A 158 -15.99 0.55 -8.59
N ALA A 159 -15.11 -0.01 -7.76
CA ALA A 159 -13.85 -0.60 -8.20
C ALA A 159 -14.06 -1.76 -9.20
N LEU A 160 -15.05 -2.61 -8.95
CA LEU A 160 -15.42 -3.68 -9.88
C LEU A 160 -15.91 -3.12 -11.21
N MET A 161 -16.75 -2.08 -11.20
CA MET A 161 -17.22 -1.40 -12.42
C MET A 161 -16.08 -0.68 -13.17
N LEU A 162 -15.04 -0.23 -12.48
CA LEU A 162 -13.83 0.33 -13.09
C LEU A 162 -12.92 -0.75 -13.72
N GLY A 163 -13.27 -2.03 -13.63
CA GLY A 163 -12.55 -3.14 -14.25
C GLY A 163 -11.53 -3.83 -13.34
N ALA A 164 -11.56 -3.59 -12.03
CA ALA A 164 -10.82 -4.40 -11.07
C ALA A 164 -11.55 -5.71 -10.75
N SER A 165 -10.80 -6.72 -10.33
CA SER A 165 -11.31 -8.02 -9.86
C SER A 165 -11.52 -8.07 -8.34
N GLY A 166 -11.06 -7.04 -7.62
CA GLY A 166 -11.12 -6.95 -6.17
C GLY A 166 -10.44 -5.68 -5.67
N VAL A 167 -10.36 -5.55 -4.34
CA VAL A 167 -9.82 -4.36 -3.68
C VAL A 167 -8.74 -4.70 -2.65
N TRP A 168 -7.80 -3.78 -2.46
CA TRP A 168 -6.80 -3.79 -1.41
C TRP A 168 -7.05 -2.60 -0.48
N VAL A 169 -7.44 -2.88 0.76
CA VAL A 169 -7.92 -1.89 1.72
C VAL A 169 -6.96 -1.83 2.90
N GLY A 170 -6.46 -0.62 3.20
CA GLY A 170 -5.52 -0.39 4.31
C GLY A 170 -6.18 0.35 5.47
N THR A 171 -6.36 1.67 5.34
CA THR A 171 -6.76 2.55 6.45
C THR A 171 -8.03 2.14 7.21
N ARG A 172 -9.03 1.58 6.53
CA ARG A 172 -10.27 1.06 7.16
C ARG A 172 -10.00 -0.05 8.19
N PHE A 173 -8.94 -0.85 8.00
CA PHE A 173 -8.52 -1.92 8.91
C PHE A 173 -7.64 -1.43 10.06
N ILE A 174 -7.18 -0.17 10.08
CA ILE A 174 -6.41 0.36 11.23
C ILE A 174 -7.27 0.41 12.49
N LEU A 175 -8.58 0.65 12.34
CA LEU A 175 -9.56 0.62 13.43
C LEU A 175 -10.27 -0.73 13.53
N SER A 176 -9.62 -1.83 13.12
CA SER A 176 -10.16 -3.15 13.40
C SER A 176 -9.84 -3.60 14.83
N ASP A 177 -10.69 -4.44 15.43
CA ASP A 177 -10.43 -5.00 16.78
C ASP A 177 -9.10 -5.77 16.85
N GLU A 178 -8.73 -6.39 15.73
CA GLU A 178 -7.54 -7.23 15.55
C GLU A 178 -6.30 -6.43 15.12
N ALA A 179 -6.41 -5.13 14.88
CA ALA A 179 -5.32 -4.31 14.36
C ALA A 179 -4.19 -4.16 15.40
N GLY A 180 -2.98 -4.58 15.03
CA GLY A 180 -1.76 -4.38 15.83
C GLY A 180 -1.17 -2.97 15.78
N ALA A 181 -1.88 -1.99 15.20
CA ALA A 181 -1.40 -0.62 15.10
C ALA A 181 -1.33 0.03 16.51
N PRO A 182 -0.31 0.85 16.81
CA PRO A 182 -0.22 1.57 18.08
C PRO A 182 -1.48 2.41 18.36
N VAL A 183 -1.87 2.52 19.63
CA VAL A 183 -3.09 3.28 20.04
C VAL A 183 -3.07 4.70 19.49
N ALA A 184 -1.92 5.38 19.51
CA ALA A 184 -1.78 6.74 18.96
C ALA A 184 -2.06 6.79 17.45
N HIS A 185 -1.68 5.76 16.68
CA HIS A 185 -1.97 5.69 15.24
C HIS A 185 -3.46 5.41 14.99
N GLN A 186 -4.07 4.52 15.78
CA GLN A 186 -5.51 4.30 15.73
C GLN A 186 -6.26 5.61 16.01
N GLU A 187 -5.88 6.32 17.07
CA GLU A 187 -6.51 7.60 17.44
C GLU A 187 -6.32 8.68 16.36
N ALA A 188 -5.14 8.75 15.74
CA ALA A 188 -4.88 9.66 14.63
C ALA A 188 -5.75 9.36 13.39
N VAL A 189 -6.09 8.09 13.12
CA VAL A 189 -7.06 7.72 12.07
C VAL A 189 -8.47 8.07 12.51
N ARG A 190 -8.86 7.71 13.74
CA ARG A 190 -10.21 7.91 14.29
C ARG A 190 -10.64 9.37 14.30
N THR A 191 -9.70 10.28 14.55
CA THR A 191 -9.95 11.71 14.66
C THR A 191 -9.73 12.47 13.35
N ALA A 192 -9.45 11.79 12.25
CA ALA A 192 -9.14 12.46 11.00
C ALA A 192 -10.34 13.06 10.29
N GLY A 193 -10.15 14.29 9.80
CA GLY A 193 -10.99 14.94 8.81
C GLY A 193 -10.38 14.93 7.41
N PHE A 194 -11.09 15.51 6.44
CA PHE A 194 -10.74 15.50 5.02
C PHE A 194 -9.39 16.16 4.71
N GLU A 195 -8.98 17.14 5.54
CA GLU A 195 -7.76 17.92 5.33
C GLU A 195 -6.60 17.56 6.26
N ASP A 196 -6.73 16.52 7.05
CA ASP A 196 -5.74 16.20 8.07
C ASP A 196 -4.60 15.28 7.60
N ASN A 197 -4.51 15.01 6.29
CA ASN A 197 -3.38 14.28 5.74
C ASN A 197 -2.73 15.01 4.59
N ILE A 198 -1.44 14.75 4.40
CA ILE A 198 -0.58 15.37 3.39
C ILE A 198 0.28 14.29 2.74
N ARG A 199 0.70 14.53 1.48
CA ARG A 199 1.75 13.74 0.84
C ARG A 199 3.06 14.49 1.00
N THR A 200 4.05 13.81 1.56
CA THR A 200 5.37 14.37 1.85
C THR A 200 6.46 13.39 1.42
N ILE A 201 7.67 13.88 1.20
CA ILE A 201 8.85 13.04 0.95
C ILE A 201 9.83 13.02 2.13
N ILE A 202 9.53 13.70 3.23
CA ILE A 202 10.52 13.94 4.30
C ILE A 202 10.98 12.68 5.04
N PHE A 203 10.17 11.62 5.05
CA PHE A 203 10.47 10.39 5.79
C PHE A 203 11.28 9.35 5.00
N THR A 204 11.19 9.33 3.67
CA THR A 204 11.85 8.29 2.83
C THR A 204 12.39 8.79 1.50
N GLY A 205 12.27 10.09 1.22
CA GLY A 205 12.54 10.68 -0.11
C GLY A 205 11.56 10.23 -1.20
N ARG A 206 10.55 9.43 -0.83
CA ARG A 206 9.45 8.98 -1.70
C ARG A 206 8.12 9.52 -1.15
N PRO A 207 7.18 9.87 -2.04
CA PRO A 207 5.87 10.36 -1.60
C PRO A 207 5.16 9.36 -0.68
N LEU A 208 4.89 9.80 0.54
CA LEU A 208 4.18 9.10 1.59
C LEU A 208 2.97 9.94 2.01
N ARG A 209 1.77 9.35 2.10
CA ARG A 209 0.61 10.01 2.68
C ARG A 209 0.49 9.70 4.18
N VAL A 210 0.48 10.76 4.97
CA VAL A 210 0.57 10.73 6.43
C VAL A 210 -0.39 11.74 7.06
N ARG A 211 -0.72 11.53 8.34
CA ARG A 211 -1.36 12.53 9.20
C ARG A 211 -0.52 13.82 9.23
N LYS A 212 -1.16 14.97 9.12
CA LYS A 212 -0.53 16.27 9.35
C LYS A 212 -0.29 16.48 10.83
N ASN A 213 0.84 17.07 11.16
CA ASN A 213 1.14 17.68 12.46
C ASN A 213 2.04 18.90 12.23
N ALA A 214 2.33 19.65 13.30
CA ALA A 214 3.13 20.87 13.22
C ALA A 214 4.53 20.62 12.63
N TYR A 215 5.16 19.50 12.97
CA TYR A 215 6.48 19.12 12.45
C TYR A 215 6.47 18.93 10.93
N ILE A 216 5.54 18.13 10.41
CA ILE A 216 5.41 17.86 8.97
C ILE A 216 5.02 19.13 8.21
N LEU A 217 4.11 19.94 8.77
CA LEU A 217 3.70 21.22 8.15
C LEU A 217 4.86 22.21 8.08
N ASN A 218 5.70 22.30 9.11
CA ASN A 218 6.87 23.15 9.07
C ASN A 218 7.81 22.78 7.92
N TRP A 219 8.05 21.48 7.72
CA TRP A 219 8.81 20.99 6.57
C TRP A 219 8.17 21.37 5.23
N GLU A 220 6.87 21.11 5.08
CA GLU A 220 6.13 21.29 3.83
C GLU A 220 5.78 22.75 3.51
N GLU A 221 5.81 23.66 4.48
CA GLU A 221 5.42 25.06 4.29
C GLU A 221 6.63 25.98 4.33
N ASN A 222 7.49 25.83 5.34
CA ASN A 222 8.59 26.76 5.65
C ASN A 222 9.97 26.27 5.19
N ARG A 223 10.19 24.95 5.10
CA ARG A 223 11.51 24.34 4.79
C ARG A 223 11.56 23.60 3.45
N ARG A 224 10.70 23.97 2.49
CA ARG A 224 10.57 23.28 1.20
C ARG A 224 11.85 23.25 0.37
N ASP A 225 12.67 24.30 0.45
CA ASP A 225 13.92 24.34 -0.30
C ASP A 225 15.00 23.44 0.33
N GLU A 226 15.02 23.32 1.66
CA GLU A 226 15.87 22.35 2.36
C GLU A 226 15.51 20.90 1.97
N ILE A 227 14.22 20.58 1.83
CA ILE A 227 13.79 19.24 1.33
C ILE A 227 14.47 18.93 -0.01
N LYS A 228 14.45 19.88 -0.95
CA LYS A 228 15.07 19.68 -2.28
C LYS A 228 16.57 19.52 -2.15
N GLU A 229 17.22 20.37 -1.35
CA GLU A 229 18.66 20.32 -1.16
C GLU A 229 19.11 18.98 -0.57
N LEU A 230 18.53 18.57 0.56
CA LEU A 230 18.88 17.34 1.27
C LEU A 230 18.63 16.11 0.39
N THR A 231 17.45 16.00 -0.22
CA THR A 231 17.11 14.83 -1.05
C THR A 231 17.95 14.78 -2.33
N SER A 232 18.43 15.91 -2.85
CA SER A 232 19.38 15.94 -3.98
C SER A 232 20.78 15.41 -3.62
N LYS A 233 21.11 15.41 -2.32
CA LYS A 233 22.33 14.81 -1.74
C LYS A 233 22.11 13.37 -1.26
N GLY A 234 20.87 12.86 -1.34
CA GLY A 234 20.51 11.52 -0.85
C GLY A 234 20.20 11.47 0.65
N ILE A 235 20.10 12.62 1.30
CA ILE A 235 19.82 12.74 2.73
C ILE A 235 18.31 12.82 2.94
N ILE A 236 17.79 12.05 3.90
CA ILE A 236 16.39 12.10 4.31
C ILE A 236 16.18 13.27 5.26
N PRO A 237 15.25 14.20 5.01
CA PRO A 237 15.04 15.37 5.87
C PRO A 237 14.82 15.05 7.35
N VAL A 238 14.02 14.02 7.66
CA VAL A 238 13.78 13.62 9.06
C VAL A 238 15.03 13.04 9.72
N GLU A 239 15.83 12.25 8.99
CA GLU A 239 17.12 11.74 9.50
C GLU A 239 18.10 12.89 9.73
N HIS A 240 18.13 13.87 8.84
CA HIS A 240 18.93 15.07 9.00
C HIS A 240 18.57 15.85 10.25
N ASP A 241 17.28 16.07 10.52
CA ASP A 241 16.87 16.70 11.77
C ASP A 241 17.40 15.88 12.96
N PHE A 242 17.14 14.57 13.02
CA PHE A 242 17.59 13.70 14.12
C PHE A 242 19.11 13.71 14.35
N GLU A 243 19.93 13.79 13.29
CA GLU A 243 21.39 13.89 13.41
C GLU A 243 21.87 15.24 13.93
N ASN A 244 21.03 16.28 13.86
CA ASN A 244 21.37 17.66 14.23
C ASN A 244 20.52 18.17 15.42
N LEU A 245 19.75 17.29 16.08
CA LEU A 245 18.98 17.65 17.26
C LEU A 245 19.91 17.94 18.44
N PRO A 246 19.61 18.99 19.24
CA PRO A 246 20.19 19.15 20.56
C PRO A 246 19.87 17.95 21.46
N ASP A 247 20.76 17.65 22.41
CA ASP A 247 20.56 16.58 23.41
C ASP A 247 19.33 16.81 24.32
N ASP A 248 18.84 18.05 24.41
CA ASP A 248 17.71 18.47 25.25
C ASP A 248 16.41 18.72 24.45
N VAL A 249 16.28 18.13 23.27
CA VAL A 249 15.06 18.23 22.46
C VAL A 249 13.82 17.70 23.20
N ASP A 250 12.69 18.39 23.00
CA ASP A 250 11.40 18.01 23.58
C ASP A 250 10.87 16.68 23.01
N ASP A 251 10.32 15.84 23.88
CA ASP A 251 9.66 14.57 23.53
C ASP A 251 8.53 14.79 22.52
N GLU A 252 7.82 15.93 22.60
CA GLU A 252 6.76 16.28 21.64
C GLU A 252 7.31 16.38 20.20
N TYR A 253 8.54 16.87 20.04
CA TYR A 253 9.19 16.94 18.73
C TYR A 253 9.47 15.53 18.19
N LEU A 254 10.03 14.66 19.03
CA LEU A 254 10.37 13.28 18.67
C LEU A 254 9.12 12.49 18.28
N ASP A 255 8.02 12.68 19.01
CA ASP A 255 6.75 12.03 18.70
C ASP A 255 6.12 12.58 17.42
N ASN A 256 6.20 13.89 17.18
CA ASN A 256 5.72 14.49 15.92
C ASN A 256 6.56 14.10 14.70
N ALA A 257 7.81 13.68 14.90
CA ALA A 257 8.66 13.13 13.83
C ALA A 257 8.35 11.65 13.51
N ARG A 258 7.37 11.02 14.17
CA ARG A 258 6.88 9.66 13.82
C ARG A 258 5.67 9.75 12.87
N PRO A 259 5.74 9.17 11.66
CA PRO A 259 4.65 9.29 10.70
C PRO A 259 3.48 8.34 11.01
N PHE A 260 2.27 8.88 11.11
CA PHE A 260 1.04 8.08 11.07
C PHE A 260 0.52 7.94 9.64
N LEU A 261 0.77 6.79 9.02
CA LEU A 261 0.37 6.52 7.64
C LEU A 261 -1.14 6.34 7.53
N MET A 262 -1.81 7.11 6.67
CA MET A 262 -3.26 6.99 6.46
C MET A 262 -3.68 7.51 5.09
N GLY A 263 -4.68 6.89 4.48
CA GLY A 263 -5.30 7.36 3.26
C GLY A 263 -6.34 8.44 3.50
N LYS A 264 -6.84 9.05 2.43
CA LYS A 264 -7.90 10.07 2.48
C LYS A 264 -9.19 9.55 3.14
N VAL A 265 -9.43 8.24 3.08
CA VAL A 265 -10.58 7.57 3.73
C VAL A 265 -10.57 7.67 5.25
N ALA A 266 -9.45 8.02 5.90
CA ALA A 266 -9.40 8.26 7.34
C ALA A 266 -10.53 9.21 7.81
N ALA A 267 -10.90 10.18 6.95
CA ALA A 267 -11.97 11.14 7.18
C ALA A 267 -13.37 10.53 7.39
N VAL A 268 -13.58 9.30 6.94
CA VAL A 268 -14.90 8.64 6.89
C VAL A 268 -14.88 7.22 7.47
N VAL A 269 -13.76 6.78 8.05
CA VAL A 269 -13.59 5.45 8.65
C VAL A 269 -13.22 5.56 10.12
N ASN A 270 -14.01 6.30 10.88
CA ASN A 270 -13.73 6.71 12.27
C ASN A 270 -14.35 5.80 13.35
N GLU A 271 -15.05 4.75 12.95
CA GLU A 271 -15.65 3.76 13.84
C GLU A 271 -14.72 2.56 14.05
N LYS A 272 -14.80 1.90 15.22
CA LYS A 272 -14.12 0.64 15.47
C LYS A 272 -15.04 -0.54 15.13
N LYS A 273 -14.52 -1.53 14.40
CA LYS A 273 -15.27 -2.72 13.94
C LYS A 273 -14.36 -3.95 13.96
N SER A 274 -14.90 -5.16 14.06
CA SER A 274 -14.07 -6.35 13.80
C SER A 274 -13.68 -6.41 12.31
N ALA A 275 -12.53 -7.02 11.99
CA ALA A 275 -12.11 -7.23 10.61
C ALA A 275 -13.15 -8.02 9.82
N LYS A 276 -13.85 -8.97 10.47
CA LYS A 276 -14.98 -9.69 9.87
C LYS A 276 -16.10 -8.73 9.47
N ALA A 277 -16.55 -7.87 10.37
CA ALA A 277 -17.63 -6.93 10.08
C ALA A 277 -17.28 -5.97 8.93
N ILE A 278 -16.03 -5.51 8.87
CA ILE A 278 -15.54 -4.68 7.75
C ILE A 278 -15.64 -5.43 6.41
N VAL A 279 -15.23 -6.71 6.37
CA VAL A 279 -15.29 -7.52 5.14
C VAL A 279 -16.73 -7.84 4.75
N ASP A 280 -17.57 -8.24 5.72
CA ASP A 280 -18.98 -8.54 5.48
C ASP A 280 -19.68 -7.29 4.90
N GLU A 281 -19.53 -6.12 5.51
CA GLU A 281 -20.09 -4.86 5.00
C GLU A 281 -19.58 -4.52 3.59
N LEU A 282 -18.27 -4.62 3.35
CA LEU A 282 -17.71 -4.39 2.02
C LEU A 282 -18.40 -5.25 0.95
N VAL A 283 -18.57 -6.54 1.22
CA VAL A 283 -19.05 -7.53 0.24
C VAL A 283 -20.57 -7.50 0.10
N ASP A 284 -21.30 -7.51 1.21
CA ASP A 284 -22.77 -7.59 1.23
C ASP A 284 -23.37 -6.32 0.62
N ASP A 285 -22.91 -5.14 1.04
CA ASP A 285 -23.37 -3.87 0.49
C ASP A 285 -23.03 -3.76 -1.00
N ALA A 286 -21.83 -4.17 -1.42
CA ALA A 286 -21.45 -4.15 -2.83
C ALA A 286 -22.33 -5.07 -3.67
N ALA A 287 -22.64 -6.27 -3.18
CA ALA A 287 -23.53 -7.21 -3.86
C ALA A 287 -24.94 -6.63 -4.03
N GLU A 288 -25.49 -6.01 -2.98
CA GLU A 288 -26.79 -5.33 -3.05
C GLU A 288 -26.77 -4.16 -4.04
N LEU A 289 -25.75 -3.30 -3.97
CA LEU A 289 -25.60 -2.14 -4.85
C LEU A 289 -25.49 -2.54 -6.32
N LEU A 290 -24.73 -3.60 -6.64
CA LEU A 290 -24.60 -4.11 -7.99
C LEU A 290 -25.91 -4.71 -8.51
N ALA A 291 -26.66 -5.43 -7.67
CA ALA A 291 -27.98 -5.95 -8.02
C ALA A 291 -29.00 -4.83 -8.29
N ASN A 292 -28.94 -3.75 -7.52
CA ASN A 292 -29.83 -2.60 -7.67
C ASN A 292 -29.44 -1.69 -8.84
N GLY A 293 -28.14 -1.50 -9.10
CA GLY A 293 -27.64 -0.65 -10.19
C GLY A 293 -28.16 -1.06 -11.56
N ASN A 294 -28.36 -2.35 -11.80
CA ASN A 294 -28.94 -2.86 -13.05
C ASN A 294 -30.38 -2.34 -13.31
N LYS A 295 -31.13 -2.00 -12.25
CA LYS A 295 -32.50 -1.45 -12.36
C LYS A 295 -32.51 0.05 -12.71
N MET A 296 -31.38 0.74 -12.54
CA MET A 296 -31.26 2.18 -12.78
C MET A 296 -30.99 2.52 -14.25
N LEU A 297 -30.60 1.52 -15.05
CA LEU A 297 -30.44 1.69 -16.49
C LEU A 297 -31.82 1.74 -17.16
N ALA A 298 -32.22 2.94 -17.61
CA ALA A 298 -33.33 3.05 -18.54
C ALA A 298 -32.95 2.32 -19.84
N LYS A 299 -33.78 1.39 -20.30
CA LYS A 299 -33.65 0.85 -21.66
C LYS A 299 -33.95 2.00 -22.62
N LEU A 300 -32.92 2.48 -23.32
CA LEU A 300 -33.07 3.38 -24.46
C LEU A 300 -33.56 2.59 -25.68
#